data_AF-A0A2T0KSA3-F1
#
_entry.id   AF-A0A2T0KSA3-F1
#
_cell.length_a   1.000
_cell.length_b   1.000
_cell.length_c   1.000
_cell.angle_alpha   90.00
_cell.angle_beta   90.00
_cell.angle_gamma   90.00
#
_symmetry.space_group_name_H-M   'P 1'
#
loop_
_entity.id
_entity.type
_entity.pdbx_description
1 polymer ?
#
loop_
_entity_poly.entity_id
_entity_poly.type
_entity_poly.pdbx_seq_one_letter_code
_entity_poly.pdbx_strand_id
1 'polypeptide(L)' 'MAIRDLMNGERQQAAFAEAQKLADSGAYHDYTDIEYVLRFDFGLSDVSTLLDSQLMHRDLNRRCADAREKLELLGV' A
#
# COMPACT_ATOMS: atom_id res chain seq x y z
N MET A 1 2.62 19.75 -20.10
CA MET A 1 2.42 18.96 -18.87
C MET A 1 1.08 19.37 -18.30
N ALA A 2 0.01 18.56 -18.45
CA ALA A 2 -1.31 18.97 -17.98
C ALA A 2 -2.24 17.79 -17.69
N ILE A 3 -2.50 16.87 -18.64
CA ILE A 3 -3.51 15.81 -18.44
C ILE A 3 -2.88 14.48 -18.01
N ARG A 4 -1.74 14.11 -18.60
CA ARG A 4 -1.02 12.86 -18.27
C ARG A 4 -0.49 12.83 -16.83
N ASP A 5 -0.01 13.98 -16.35
CA ASP A 5 0.52 14.10 -14.99
C ASP A 5 -0.60 14.03 -13.94
N LEU A 6 -1.77 14.60 -14.24
CA LEU A 6 -2.97 14.49 -13.40
C LEU A 6 -3.47 13.05 -13.30
N MET A 7 -3.62 12.35 -14.43
CA MET A 7 -4.02 10.93 -14.45
C MET A 7 -3.03 10.02 -13.73
N ASN A 8 -1.74 10.38 -13.70
CA ASN A 8 -0.74 9.64 -12.94
C ASN A 8 -0.84 9.95 -11.43
N GLY A 9 -1.10 11.20 -11.06
CA GLY A 9 -1.34 11.58 -9.66
C GLY A 9 -2.57 10.92 -9.06
N GLU A 10 -3.70 10.89 -9.79
CA GLU A 10 -4.93 10.23 -9.35
C GLU A 10 -4.74 8.72 -9.19
N ARG A 11 -4.05 8.07 -10.14
CA ARG A 11 -3.73 6.64 -10.06
C ARG A 11 -2.81 6.32 -8.89
N GLN A 12 -1.80 7.17 -8.64
CA GLN A 12 -0.92 7.00 -7.50
C GLN A 12 -1.68 7.14 -6.18
N GLN A 13 -2.56 8.14 -6.06
CA GLN A 13 -3.39 8.32 -4.88
C GLN A 13 -4.34 7.12 -4.66
N ALA A 14 -4.98 6.61 -5.71
CA ALA A 14 -5.85 5.44 -5.63
C ALA A 14 -5.07 4.18 -5.22
N ALA A 15 -3.90 3.93 -5.81
CA ALA A 15 -3.04 2.82 -5.46
C ALA A 15 -2.56 2.91 -4.01
N PHE A 16 -2.17 4.10 -3.55
CA PHE A 16 -1.71 4.31 -2.19
C PHE A 16 -2.84 4.16 -1.17
N ALA A 17 -4.05 4.64 -1.47
CA ALA A 17 -5.23 4.43 -0.62
C ALA A 17 -5.58 2.95 -0.48
N GLU A 18 -5.46 2.16 -1.55
CA GLU A 18 -5.69 0.71 -1.49
C GLU A 18 -4.60 0.00 -0.69
N ALA A 19 -3.33 0.38 -0.89
CA ALA A 19 -2.21 -0.11 -0.10
C ALA A 19 -2.40 0.17 1.41
N GLN A 20 -2.93 1.34 1.77
CA GLN A 20 -3.22 1.68 3.16
C GLN A 20 -4.30 0.79 3.76
N LYS A 21 -5.38 0.47 3.02
CA LYS A 21 -6.41 -0.47 3.52
C LYS A 21 -5.83 -1.86 3.77
N LEU A 22 -4.97 -2.33 2.87
CA LEU A 22 -4.27 -3.61 3.04
C LEU A 22 -3.37 -3.55 4.28
N ALA A 23 -2.55 -2.50 4.43
CA ALA A 23 -1.69 -2.32 5.60
C ALA A 23 -2.48 -2.29 6.92
N ASP A 24 -3.59 -1.54 6.95
CA ASP A 24 -4.43 -1.36 8.13
C ASP A 24 -5.23 -2.64 8.50
N SER A 25 -5.27 -3.65 7.62
CA SER A 25 -5.96 -4.92 7.88
C SER A 25 -5.23 -5.82 8.89
N GLY A 26 -3.92 -5.62 9.06
CA GLY A 26 -3.06 -6.49 9.88
C GLY A 26 -2.73 -7.85 9.24
N ALA A 27 -3.19 -8.11 8.00
CA ALA A 27 -2.95 -9.37 7.30
C ALA A 27 -1.57 -9.47 6.65
N TYR A 28 -0.87 -8.35 6.49
CA TYR A 28 0.40 -8.25 5.73
C TYR A 28 1.53 -7.76 6.63
N HIS A 29 2.76 -8.21 6.36
CA HIS A 29 3.92 -7.88 7.19
C HIS A 29 4.50 -6.51 6.87
N ASP A 30 4.61 -6.19 5.58
CA ASP A 30 5.20 -4.94 5.10
C ASP A 30 4.74 -4.61 3.66
N TYR A 31 5.32 -3.54 3.11
CA TYR A 31 5.10 -3.07 1.74
C TYR A 31 5.30 -4.16 0.69
N THR A 32 6.26 -5.08 0.86
CA THR A 32 6.55 -6.13 -0.12
C THR A 32 5.36 -7.07 -0.28
N ASP A 33 4.73 -7.45 0.82
CA ASP A 33 3.51 -8.28 0.81
C ASP A 33 2.35 -7.53 0.14
N ILE A 34 2.19 -6.25 0.47
CA ILE A 34 1.15 -5.38 -0.12
C ILE A 34 1.38 -5.22 -1.63
N GLU A 35 2.62 -4.96 -2.05
CA GLU A 35 3.00 -4.80 -3.45
C GLU A 35 2.70 -6.08 -4.23
N TYR A 36 3.01 -7.24 -3.64
CA TYR A 36 2.72 -8.53 -4.22
C TYR A 36 1.21 -8.68 -4.49
N VAL A 37 0.36 -8.45 -3.49
CA VAL A 37 -1.11 -8.58 -3.61
C VAL A 37 -1.65 -7.60 -4.64
N LEU A 38 -1.24 -6.33 -4.57
CA LEU A 38 -1.70 -5.32 -5.51
C LEU A 38 -1.31 -5.69 -6.96
N ARG A 39 -0.10 -6.22 -7.16
CA ARG A 39 0.39 -6.61 -8.49
C ARG A 39 -0.33 -7.86 -9.02
N PHE A 40 -0.41 -8.92 -8.21
CA PHE A 40 -0.79 -10.25 -8.70
C PHE A 40 -2.26 -10.56 -8.48
N ASP A 41 -2.85 -10.14 -7.36
CA ASP A 41 -4.26 -10.42 -7.07
C ASP A 41 -5.16 -9.33 -7.62
N PHE A 42 -4.74 -8.06 -7.52
CA PHE A 42 -5.54 -6.92 -7.99
C PHE A 42 -5.17 -6.48 -9.42
N GLY A 43 -4.13 -7.07 -10.01
CA GLY A 43 -3.71 -6.80 -11.38
C GLY A 43 -3.08 -5.43 -11.62
N LEU A 44 -2.66 -4.72 -10.58
CA LEU A 44 -2.02 -3.41 -10.68
C LEU A 44 -0.53 -3.55 -11.01
N SER A 45 -0.23 -3.88 -12.26
CA SER A 45 1.12 -4.23 -12.71
C SER A 45 2.17 -3.13 -12.49
N ASP A 46 1.76 -1.86 -12.52
CA ASP A 46 2.61 -0.67 -12.36
C ASP A 46 2.70 -0.17 -10.91
N VAL A 47 2.20 -0.94 -9.92
CA VAL A 47 2.18 -0.55 -8.51
C VAL A 47 3.57 -0.16 -7.96
N SER A 48 4.63 -0.89 -8.35
CA SER A 48 6.02 -0.55 -8.01
C SER A 48 6.36 0.90 -8.35
N THR A 49 5.94 1.36 -9.53
CA THR A 49 6.23 2.72 -10.01
C THR A 49 5.33 3.74 -9.34
N LEU A 50 4.05 3.38 -9.09
CA LEU A 50 3.12 4.25 -8.39
C LEU A 50 3.53 4.46 -6.93
N LEU A 51 4.15 3.47 -6.29
CA LEU A 51 4.49 3.50 -4.86
C LEU A 51 5.99 3.67 -4.57
N ASP A 52 6.83 3.99 -5.55
CA ASP A 52 8.31 4.05 -5.47
C ASP A 52 8.90 5.03 -4.43
N SER A 53 8.08 5.78 -3.71
CA SER A 53 8.53 6.71 -2.67
C SER A 53 8.92 5.96 -1.39
N GLN A 54 10.16 6.16 -0.93
CA GLN A 54 10.57 5.65 0.39
C GLN A 54 9.68 6.13 1.54
N LEU A 55 9.07 7.32 1.43
CA LEU A 55 8.13 7.81 2.44
C LEU A 55 6.84 6.98 2.45
N MET A 56 6.34 6.59 1.27
CA MET A 56 5.17 5.71 1.15
C MET A 56 5.47 4.32 1.71
N HIS A 57 6.63 3.73 1.38
CA HIS A 57 7.03 2.44 1.93
C HIS A 57 7.11 2.48 3.47
N ARG A 58 7.69 3.54 4.05
CA ARG A 58 7.79 3.70 5.50
C ARG A 58 6.41 3.85 6.16
N ASP A 59 5.49 4.61 5.54
CA ASP A 59 4.12 4.75 6.04
C ASP A 59 3.39 3.40 6.06
N LEU A 60 3.46 2.64 4.95
CA LEU A 60 2.81 1.34 4.84
C LEU A 60 3.40 0.32 5.82
N ASN A 61 4.72 0.25 5.95
CA ASN A 61 5.36 -0.66 6.90
C ASN A 61 4.98 -0.35 8.34
N ARG A 62 4.89 0.95 8.69
CA ARG A 62 4.44 1.36 10.02
C ARG A 62 3.00 0.93 10.27
N ARG A 63 2.10 1.18 9.30
CA ARG A 63 0.69 0.76 9.40
C ARG A 63 0.54 -0.75 9.56
N CYS A 64 1.32 -1.55 8.83
CA CYS A 64 1.33 -3.00 8.98
C CYS A 64 1.73 -3.40 10.41
N ALA A 65 2.80 -2.81 10.94
CA ALA A 65 3.26 -3.08 12.30
C ALA A 65 2.20 -2.69 13.35
N ASP A 66 1.65 -1.48 13.24
CA ASP A 66 0.63 -0.95 14.16
C ASP A 66 -0.65 -1.82 14.12
N ALA A 67 -1.09 -2.25 12.94
CA ALA A 67 -2.27 -3.10 12.77
C ALA A 67 -2.05 -4.51 13.32
N ARG A 68 -0.88 -5.10 13.09
CA ARG A 68 -0.51 -6.41 13.63
C ARG A 68 -0.39 -6.39 15.14
N GLU A 69 0.28 -5.40 15.72
CA GLU A 69 0.35 -5.21 17.17
C GLU A 69 -1.06 -5.10 17.77
N LYS A 70 -1.95 -4.34 17.12
CA LYS A 70 -3.34 -4.22 17.55
C LYS A 70 -4.07 -5.56 17.54
N LEU A 71 -3.90 -6.40 16.52
CA LEU A 71 -4.52 -7.73 16.47
C LEU A 71 -3.96 -8.65 17.56
N GLU A 72 -2.65 -8.64 17.77
CA GLU A 72 -1.99 -9.39 18.84
C GLU A 72 -2.53 -8.99 20.23
N LEU A 73 -2.73 -7.69 20.47
CA LEU A 73 -3.32 -7.18 21.72
C LEU A 73 -4.81 -7.54 21.89
N LEU A 74 -5.54 -7.70 20.79
CA LEU A 74 -6.94 -8.12 20.80
C LEU A 74 -7.10 -9.64 20.94
N GLY A 75 -6.02 -10.41 20.85
CA GLY A 75 -6.02 -11.87 20.99
C GLY A 75 -6.81 -12.58 19.90
N VAL A 76 -6.89 -11.97 18.70
CA VAL A 76 -7.57 -12.53 17.52
C VAL A 76 -6.60 -13.37 16.70
#